data_AF-A0A2V5UJP7-F1
#
_entry.id   AF-A0A2V5UJP7-F1
#
_cell.length_a   1.000
_cell.length_b   1.000
_cell.length_c   1.000
_cell.angle_alpha   90.00
_cell.angle_beta   90.00
_cell.angle_gamma   90.00
#
_symmetry.space_group_name_H-M   'P 1'
#
loop_
_entity.id
_entity.type
_entity.pdbx_description
1 polymer ?
#
loop_
_entity_poly.entity_id
_entity_poly.type
_entity_poly.pdbx_seq_one_letter_code
_entity_poly.pdbx_strand_id
1 'polypeptide(L)'
;MSRYIYDLPDWPDFQWDQKKLATPLAALRHRQGRLVGRMETLGFSLRAEATLQNLTLEVLKSSEIEGEILNADQVRSSIARRLGMDIGGLAPADRRVEGVVEMMLDATQNYRAPLTAERVFGWHAALFPTGYSGMS
;
A
#
# COMPACT_ATOMS: atom_id res chain seq x y z
N MET A 1 -4.68 31.30 -4.86
CA MET A 1 -3.68 30.27 -4.49
C MET A 1 -4.29 29.39 -3.42
N SER A 2 -4.22 28.08 -3.61
CA SER A 2 -4.64 27.11 -2.59
C SER A 2 -3.64 27.14 -1.44
N ARG A 3 -4.13 27.24 -0.20
CA ARG A 3 -3.29 27.16 1.01
C ARG A 3 -2.94 25.68 1.23
N TYR A 4 -1.67 25.34 1.29
CA TYR A 4 -1.23 23.99 1.57
C TYR A 4 -1.25 23.73 3.08
N ILE A 5 -1.24 22.46 3.46
CA ILE A 5 -1.34 22.04 4.86
C ILE A 5 -0.13 22.53 5.67
N TYR A 6 1.05 22.61 5.03
CA TYR A 6 2.28 23.14 5.64
C TYR A 6 2.29 24.67 5.78
N ASP A 7 1.33 25.38 5.17
CA ASP A 7 1.14 26.83 5.35
C ASP A 7 0.27 27.15 6.59
N LEU A 8 -0.14 26.13 7.35
CA LEU A 8 -0.90 26.31 8.59
C LEU A 8 0.07 26.60 9.75
N PRO A 9 -0.28 27.54 10.65
CA PRO A 9 0.59 27.91 11.77
C PRO A 9 0.83 26.75 12.74
N ASP A 10 -0.13 25.83 12.83
CA ASP A 10 -0.06 24.66 13.71
C ASP A 10 0.54 23.44 12.99
N TRP A 11 1.21 23.62 11.84
CA TRP A 11 1.97 22.53 11.23
C TRP A 11 3.27 22.28 12.02
N PRO A 12 3.62 21.03 12.37
CA PRO A 12 2.89 19.78 12.15
C PRO A 12 1.95 19.38 13.32
N ASP A 13 1.90 20.20 14.38
CA ASP A 13 1.19 19.95 15.65
C ASP A 13 -0.33 20.22 15.56
N PHE A 14 -1.01 19.46 14.71
CA PHE A 14 -2.45 19.62 14.51
C PHE A 14 -3.28 19.33 15.75
N GLN A 15 -4.29 20.18 15.97
CA GLN A 15 -5.36 19.93 16.94
C GLN A 15 -6.62 19.44 16.22
N TRP A 16 -7.33 18.48 16.83
CA TRP A 16 -8.58 17.95 16.28
C TRP A 16 -9.72 18.00 17.31
N ASP A 17 -10.94 18.18 16.81
CA ASP A 17 -12.15 18.15 17.63
C ASP A 17 -12.57 16.71 17.91
N GLN A 18 -12.25 16.23 19.11
CA GLN A 18 -12.60 14.87 19.54
C GLN A 18 -14.11 14.62 19.53
N LYS A 19 -14.96 15.62 19.82
CA LYS A 19 -16.42 15.44 19.86
C LYS A 19 -16.96 15.20 18.46
N LYS A 20 -16.43 15.89 17.45
CA LYS A 20 -16.79 15.68 16.04
C LYS A 20 -16.32 14.31 15.52
N LEU A 21 -15.17 13.82 15.97
CA LEU A 21 -14.58 12.57 15.50
C LEU A 21 -15.05 11.32 16.26
N ALA A 22 -15.54 11.45 17.49
CA ALA A 22 -15.88 10.32 18.34
C ALA A 22 -16.86 9.34 17.67
N THR A 23 -17.99 9.84 17.15
CA THR A 23 -19.02 9.01 16.49
C THR A 23 -18.52 8.31 15.23
N PRO A 24 -17.92 9.00 14.23
CA PRO A 24 -17.42 8.31 13.03
C PRO A 24 -16.28 7.33 13.34
N LEU A 25 -15.39 7.64 14.29
CA LEU A 25 -14.33 6.72 14.72
C LEU A 25 -14.88 5.47 15.40
N ALA A 26 -15.90 5.61 16.26
CA ALA A 26 -16.56 4.46 16.88
C ALA A 26 -17.21 3.54 15.82
N ALA A 27 -17.91 4.14 14.84
CA ALA A 27 -18.52 3.39 13.74
C ALA A 27 -17.46 2.67 12.88
N LEU A 28 -16.34 3.34 12.58
CA LEU A 28 -15.22 2.77 11.84
C LEU A 28 -14.61 1.57 12.60
N ARG A 29 -14.27 1.75 13.88
CA ARG A 29 -13.70 0.69 14.73
C ARG A 29 -14.64 -0.51 14.83
N HIS A 30 -15.95 -0.29 14.97
CA HIS A 30 -16.92 -1.37 14.99
C HIS A 30 -16.92 -2.17 13.68
N ARG A 31 -16.90 -1.49 12.52
CA ARG A 31 -16.82 -2.16 11.20
C ARG A 31 -15.50 -2.90 11.02
N GLN A 32 -14.38 -2.30 11.42
CA GLN A 32 -13.05 -2.93 11.39
C GLN A 32 -13.03 -4.20 12.24
N GLY A 33 -13.56 -4.15 13.47
CA GLY A 33 -13.63 -5.32 14.35
C GLY A 33 -14.47 -6.46 13.75
N ARG A 34 -15.61 -6.15 13.12
CA ARG A 34 -16.40 -7.19 12.41
C ARG A 34 -15.65 -7.80 11.23
N LEU A 35 -14.89 -7.00 10.49
CA LEU A 35 -14.08 -7.49 9.38
C LEU A 35 -12.98 -8.43 9.90
N VAL A 36 -12.23 -8.01 10.91
CA VAL A 36 -11.17 -8.83 11.53
C VAL A 36 -11.75 -10.14 12.06
N GLY A 37 -12.84 -10.10 12.81
CA GLY A 37 -13.48 -11.30 13.34
C GLY A 37 -13.94 -12.27 12.24
N ARG A 38 -14.49 -11.77 11.12
CA ARG A 38 -14.83 -12.62 9.96
C ARG A 38 -13.59 -13.22 9.32
N MET A 39 -12.52 -12.44 9.16
CA MET A 39 -11.26 -12.91 8.58
C MET A 39 -10.59 -13.99 9.43
N GLU A 40 -10.74 -13.94 10.76
CA GLU A 40 -10.23 -14.97 11.68
C GLU A 40 -10.97 -16.29 11.55
N THR A 41 -12.23 -16.28 11.11
CA THR A 41 -13.00 -17.53 10.85
C THR A 41 -12.67 -18.19 9.51
N LEU A 42 -11.96 -17.49 8.61
CA LEU A 42 -11.53 -18.07 7.35
C LEU A 42 -10.34 -19.02 7.56
N GLY A 43 -10.30 -20.11 6.80
CA GLY A 43 -9.10 -20.96 6.73
C GLY A 43 -7.89 -20.19 6.17
N PHE A 44 -6.69 -20.65 6.51
CA PHE A 44 -5.42 -20.00 6.12
C PHE A 44 -5.33 -19.72 4.61
N SER A 45 -5.75 -20.67 3.77
CA SER A 45 -5.74 -20.54 2.31
C SER A 45 -6.63 -19.40 1.82
N LEU A 46 -7.86 -19.31 2.32
CA LEU A 46 -8.80 -18.24 1.95
C LEU A 46 -8.31 -16.86 2.42
N ARG A 47 -7.69 -16.78 3.59
CA ARG A 47 -7.08 -15.55 4.09
C ARG A 47 -5.87 -15.12 3.25
N ALA A 48 -5.04 -16.06 2.82
CA ALA A 48 -3.91 -15.78 1.93
C ALA A 48 -4.39 -15.28 0.57
N GLU A 49 -5.40 -15.94 -0.03
CA GLU A 49 -5.96 -15.50 -1.32
C GLU A 49 -6.62 -14.12 -1.22
N ALA A 50 -7.38 -13.86 -0.16
CA ALA A 50 -7.96 -12.53 0.07
C ALA A 50 -6.89 -11.44 0.25
N THR A 51 -5.79 -11.76 0.92
CA THR A 51 -4.64 -10.85 1.05
C THR A 51 -3.99 -10.58 -0.30
N LEU A 52 -3.71 -11.64 -1.09
CA LEU A 52 -3.14 -11.53 -2.43
C LEU A 52 -4.01 -10.66 -3.34
N GLN A 53 -5.32 -10.90 -3.35
CA GLN A 53 -6.28 -10.14 -4.15
C GLN A 53 -6.31 -8.66 -3.74
N ASN A 54 -6.38 -8.37 -2.44
CA ASN A 54 -6.43 -6.98 -1.96
C ASN A 54 -5.15 -6.22 -2.28
N LEU A 55 -3.96 -6.80 -2.04
CA LEU A 55 -2.68 -6.16 -2.35
C LEU A 55 -2.49 -5.96 -3.86
N THR A 56 -2.93 -6.92 -4.67
CA THR A 56 -2.90 -6.79 -6.14
C THR A 56 -3.75 -5.60 -6.57
N LEU A 57 -4.96 -5.48 -6.03
CA LEU A 57 -5.85 -4.36 -6.34
C LEU A 57 -5.28 -3.02 -5.86
N GLU A 58 -4.69 -2.99 -4.67
CA GLU A 58 -4.08 -1.79 -4.09
C GLU A 58 -2.94 -1.26 -4.95
N VAL A 59 -2.03 -2.14 -5.40
CA VAL A 59 -0.95 -1.78 -6.33
C VAL A 59 -1.51 -1.24 -7.64
N LEU A 60 -2.45 -1.95 -8.27
CA LEU A 60 -3.04 -1.51 -9.54
C LEU A 60 -3.72 -0.15 -9.42
N LYS A 61 -4.55 0.04 -8.39
CA LYS A 61 -5.32 1.28 -8.22
C LYS A 61 -4.48 2.46 -7.76
N SER A 62 -3.46 2.22 -6.94
CA SER A 62 -2.53 3.29 -6.58
C SER A 62 -1.70 3.72 -7.79
N SER A 63 -1.24 2.79 -8.64
CA SER A 63 -0.52 3.12 -9.87
C SER A 63 -1.40 3.84 -10.89
N GLU A 64 -2.67 3.43 -11.04
CA GLU A 64 -3.62 4.09 -11.96
C GLU A 64 -3.84 5.57 -11.59
N ILE A 65 -3.83 5.92 -10.29
CA ILE A 65 -3.94 7.32 -9.84
C ILE A 65 -2.75 8.15 -10.33
N GLU A 66 -1.56 7.55 -10.38
CA GLU A 66 -0.33 8.18 -10.90
C GLU A 66 -0.23 8.12 -12.43
N GLY A 67 -1.26 7.60 -13.12
CA GLY A 67 -1.30 7.44 -14.58
C GLY A 67 -0.59 6.20 -15.11
N GLU A 68 -0.20 5.28 -14.24
CA GLU A 68 0.54 4.06 -14.57
C GLU A 68 -0.40 2.85 -14.68
N ILE A 69 -0.43 2.20 -15.84
CA ILE A 69 -1.25 0.99 -16.06
C ILE A 69 -0.34 -0.24 -16.02
N LEU A 70 -0.37 -0.96 -14.91
CA LEU A 70 0.45 -2.16 -14.70
C LEU A 70 -0.29 -3.44 -15.15
N ASN A 71 0.47 -4.45 -15.56
CA ASN A 71 -0.09 -5.76 -15.89
C ASN A 71 -0.52 -6.50 -14.60
N ALA A 72 -1.82 -6.78 -14.47
CA ALA A 72 -2.41 -7.41 -13.29
C ALA A 72 -1.81 -8.79 -12.96
N ASP A 73 -1.52 -9.61 -13.98
CA ASP A 73 -0.97 -10.95 -13.79
C ASP A 73 0.47 -10.89 -13.26
N GLN A 74 1.27 -9.92 -13.75
CA GLN A 74 2.62 -9.69 -13.24
C GLN A 74 2.62 -9.18 -11.80
N VAL A 75 1.73 -8.24 -11.47
CA VAL A 75 1.57 -7.71 -10.10
C VAL A 75 1.17 -8.84 -9.15
N ARG A 76 0.12 -9.58 -9.49
CA ARG A 76 -0.34 -10.73 -8.70
C ARG A 76 0.76 -11.76 -8.50
N SER A 77 1.49 -12.08 -9.58
CA SER A 77 2.60 -13.02 -9.58
C SER A 77 3.74 -12.59 -8.64
N SER A 78 4.16 -11.32 -8.70
CA SER A 78 5.21 -10.78 -7.82
C SER A 78 4.78 -10.80 -6.34
N ILE A 79 3.55 -10.37 -6.04
CA ILE A 79 3.02 -10.39 -4.66
C ILE A 79 2.97 -11.81 -4.12
N ALA A 80 2.44 -12.76 -4.89
CA ALA A 80 2.31 -14.15 -4.44
C ALA A 80 3.66 -14.81 -4.13
N ARG A 81 4.71 -14.55 -4.95
CA ARG A 81 6.08 -15.01 -4.66
C ARG A 81 6.57 -14.49 -3.31
N ARG A 82 6.33 -13.21 -3.02
CA ARG A 82 6.75 -12.57 -1.76
C ARG A 82 5.92 -13.00 -0.56
N LEU A 83 4.68 -13.45 -0.77
CA LEU A 83 3.84 -14.09 0.26
C LEU A 83 4.17 -15.58 0.46
N GLY A 84 5.10 -16.15 -0.30
CA GLY A 84 5.46 -17.57 -0.23
C GLY A 84 4.34 -18.51 -0.71
N MET A 85 3.46 -18.01 -1.59
CA MET A 85 2.35 -18.80 -2.14
C MET A 85 2.83 -19.58 -3.36
N ASP A 86 2.58 -20.89 -3.37
CA ASP A 86 2.78 -21.74 -4.56
C ASP A 86 1.55 -21.63 -5.47
N ILE A 87 1.65 -20.72 -6.44
CA ILE A 87 0.69 -20.62 -7.54
C ILE A 87 1.44 -20.94 -8.82
N GLY A 88 1.09 -22.04 -9.49
CA GLY A 88 1.75 -22.43 -10.73
C GLY A 88 1.60 -21.39 -11.84
N GLY A 89 2.57 -21.35 -12.77
CA GLY A 89 2.47 -20.53 -13.98
C GLY A 89 2.66 -19.03 -13.77
N LEU A 90 3.50 -18.64 -12.81
CA LEU A 90 3.78 -17.24 -12.51
C LEU A 90 4.43 -16.51 -13.69
N ALA A 91 3.72 -15.51 -14.24
CA ALA A 91 4.30 -14.62 -15.23
C ALA A 91 5.51 -13.90 -14.60
N PRO A 92 6.67 -13.85 -15.28
CA PRO A 92 7.76 -13.00 -14.85
C PRO A 92 7.28 -11.54 -14.85
N ALA A 93 7.58 -10.82 -13.77
CA ALA A 93 7.28 -9.40 -13.67
C ALA A 93 8.50 -8.60 -14.14
N ASP A 94 8.28 -7.48 -14.80
CA ASP A 94 9.37 -6.57 -15.12
C ASP A 94 9.89 -5.84 -13.86
N ARG A 95 11.02 -5.14 -14.01
CA ARG A 95 11.66 -4.44 -12.90
C ARG A 95 10.81 -3.28 -12.34
N ARG A 96 9.95 -2.67 -13.16
CA ARG A 96 9.08 -1.57 -12.73
C ARG A 96 7.98 -2.11 -11.83
N VAL A 97 7.33 -3.20 -12.21
CA VAL A 97 6.34 -3.92 -11.39
C VAL A 97 6.97 -4.39 -10.08
N GLU A 98 8.15 -5.01 -10.13
CA GLU A 98 8.85 -5.47 -8.91
C GLU A 98 9.14 -4.30 -7.95
N GLY A 99 9.58 -3.14 -8.46
CA GLY A 99 9.84 -1.95 -7.65
C GLY A 99 8.59 -1.40 -6.96
N VAL A 100 7.47 -1.29 -7.69
CA VAL A 100 6.18 -0.84 -7.11
C VAL A 100 5.69 -1.84 -6.07
N VAL A 101 5.71 -3.13 -6.37
CA VAL A 101 5.27 -4.19 -5.44
C VAL A 101 6.12 -4.20 -4.18
N GLU A 102 7.44 -4.07 -4.30
CA GLU A 102 8.34 -4.04 -3.15
C GLU A 102 8.07 -2.86 -2.22
N MET A 103 7.93 -1.65 -2.78
CA MET A 103 7.57 -0.45 -2.03
C MET A 103 6.21 -0.61 -1.33
N MET A 104 5.19 -1.08 -2.04
CA MET A 104 3.83 -1.24 -1.49
C MET A 104 3.77 -2.29 -0.39
N LEU A 105 4.49 -3.41 -0.54
CA LEU A 105 4.56 -4.43 0.51
C LEU A 105 5.31 -3.93 1.74
N ASP A 106 6.41 -3.19 1.57
CA ASP A 106 7.08 -2.58 2.71
C ASP A 106 6.18 -1.57 3.42
N ALA A 107 5.51 -0.68 2.68
CA ALA A 107 4.60 0.32 3.25
C ALA A 107 3.43 -0.32 4.02
N THR A 108 2.83 -1.38 3.47
CA THR A 108 1.63 -2.03 4.05
C THR A 108 1.94 -3.04 5.14
N GLN A 109 3.09 -3.73 5.10
CA GLN A 109 3.46 -4.72 6.12
C GLN A 109 4.29 -4.10 7.25
N ASN A 110 5.17 -3.16 6.94
CA ASN A 110 6.02 -2.48 7.91
C ASN A 110 5.47 -1.09 8.29
N TYR A 111 4.15 -0.92 8.29
CA TYR A 111 3.47 0.35 8.61
C TYR A 111 3.75 0.88 10.03
N ARG A 112 4.17 -0.01 10.95
CA ARG A 112 4.56 0.36 12.32
C ARG A 112 6.02 0.82 12.44
N ALA A 113 6.84 0.51 11.44
CA ALA A 113 8.23 0.95 11.43
C ALA A 113 8.28 2.46 11.15
N PRO A 114 9.23 3.21 11.76
CA PRO A 114 9.41 4.63 11.48
C PRO A 114 9.59 4.92 9.99
N LEU A 115 9.11 6.08 9.55
CA LEU A 115 9.35 6.58 8.20
C LEU A 115 10.67 7.37 8.21
N THR A 116 11.79 6.69 7.95
CA THR A 116 13.12 7.32 7.89
C THR A 116 13.45 7.77 6.47
N ALA A 117 14.44 8.67 6.33
CA ALA A 117 14.90 9.14 5.03
C ALA A 117 15.43 7.97 4.18
N GLU A 118 16.16 7.04 4.79
CA GLU A 118 16.70 5.85 4.12
C GLU A 118 15.58 4.98 3.55
N ARG A 119 14.49 4.80 4.30
CA ARG A 119 13.33 4.03 3.85
C ARG A 119 12.64 4.70 2.66
N VAL A 120 12.41 6.00 2.74
CA VAL A 120 11.80 6.77 1.65
C VAL A 120 12.69 6.78 0.40
N PHE A 121 14.00 6.95 0.55
CA PHE A 121 14.93 6.88 -0.58
C PHE A 121 15.06 5.46 -1.15
N GLY A 122 14.95 4.43 -0.32
CA GLY A 122 14.85 3.04 -0.77
C GLY A 122 13.62 2.83 -1.66
N TRP A 123 12.45 3.32 -1.23
CA TRP A 123 11.23 3.30 -2.04
C TRP A 123 11.41 4.06 -3.36
N HIS A 124 12.00 5.25 -3.31
CA HIS A 124 12.27 6.02 -4.52
C HIS A 124 13.21 5.27 -5.48
N ALA A 125 14.29 4.68 -4.98
CA ALA A 125 15.22 3.90 -5.81
C ALA A 125 14.57 2.65 -6.42
N ALA A 126 13.66 2.00 -5.69
CA ALA A 126 12.88 0.87 -6.19
C ALA A 126 11.96 1.30 -7.36
N LEU A 127 11.30 2.46 -7.23
CA LEU A 127 10.44 3.01 -8.27
C LEU A 127 11.26 3.52 -9.48
N PHE A 128 12.44 4.09 -9.24
CA PHE A 128 13.25 4.77 -10.26
C PHE A 128 14.68 4.18 -10.34
N PRO A 129 14.83 2.92 -10.76
CA PRO A 129 16.10 2.20 -10.69
C PRO A 129 17.21 2.75 -11.60
N THR A 130 16.85 3.57 -12.60
CA THR A 130 17.82 4.25 -13.48
C THR A 130 18.09 5.70 -13.07
N GLY A 131 17.38 6.25 -12.07
CA GLY A 131 17.55 7.63 -11.60
C GLY A 131 17.08 8.74 -12.56
N TYR A 132 16.67 8.40 -13.79
CA TYR A 132 16.20 9.34 -14.80
C TYR A 132 14.69 9.25 -15.00
N SER A 133 13.92 9.66 -13.99
CA SER A 133 12.49 9.92 -14.19
C SER A 133 12.27 11.38 -14.53
N GLY A 134 11.81 11.67 -15.74
CA GLY A 134 11.41 13.03 -16.15
C GLY A 134 12.54 13.99 -16.56
N MET A 135 13.77 13.51 -16.74
CA MET A 135 14.80 14.26 -17.46
C MET A 135 14.70 13.94 -18.96
N SER A 136 13.93 14.78 -19.67
CA SER A 136 14.02 14.94 -21.14
C SER A 136 14.98 16.08 -21.47
#